data_AF-A0A2V7JXI5-F1
#
_entry.id   AF-A0A2V7JXI5-F1
#
_cell.length_a   1.000
_cell.length_b   1.000
_cell.length_c   1.000
_cell.angle_alpha   90.00
_cell.angle_beta   90.00
_cell.angle_gamma   90.00
#
_symmetry.space_group_name_H-M   'P 1'
#
loop_
_entity.id
_entity.type
_entity.pdbx_description
1 polymer ?
#
loop_
_entity_poly.entity_id
_entity_poly.type
_entity_poly.pdbx_seq_one_letter_code
_entity_poly.pdbx_strand_id
1 'polypeptide(L)'
;MTTSVTAAGRPAPGATAVEWLTQWVKDHKRAAAYIAAVLAIAAALFVWNLLSTRTAERSAGRQLEQGRLALASRNYQLAASVLSQVTENYAGTHAAQEGTILLAQVRLAQGQSQRAVDVLKTFAPQASRDYRAQAYGLLGGAYENTSRPRDAADAYQRAADAAPYPFLRAQSLSDVGRAWLAAGDTAKAIAAYQTIAQQLDSTSAAVEAKVRIGELTKGATAGAAPR
;
A
#
# COMPACT_ATOMS: atom_id res chain seq x y z
N MET A 1 25.21 -61.68 38.15
CA MET A 1 24.05 -61.06 38.80
C MET A 1 24.05 -59.59 38.44
N THR A 2 23.04 -59.15 37.69
CA THR A 2 22.91 -57.82 37.07
C THR A 2 22.20 -56.86 38.03
N THR A 3 22.83 -55.74 38.38
CA THR A 3 22.15 -54.62 39.05
C THR A 3 21.84 -53.54 38.02
N SER A 4 20.55 -53.33 37.78
CA SER A 4 19.99 -52.36 36.84
C SER A 4 20.17 -50.92 37.32
N VAL A 5 20.58 -50.05 36.40
CA VAL A 5 20.60 -48.60 36.57
C VAL A 5 19.18 -48.08 36.36
N THR A 6 18.56 -47.53 37.41
CA THR A 6 17.25 -46.88 37.32
C THR A 6 17.40 -45.53 36.64
N ALA A 7 16.87 -45.42 35.42
CA ALA A 7 16.73 -44.16 34.69
C ALA A 7 15.78 -43.22 35.44
N ALA A 8 16.30 -42.10 35.95
CA ALA A 8 15.49 -41.01 36.48
C ALA A 8 14.67 -40.39 35.34
N GLY A 9 13.34 -40.54 35.43
CA GLY A 9 12.40 -40.02 34.44
C GLY A 9 12.46 -38.49 34.36
N ARG A 10 12.48 -37.96 33.13
CA ARG A 10 12.22 -36.54 32.88
C ARG A 10 10.78 -36.21 33.31
N PRO A 11 10.53 -35.15 34.10
CA PRO A 11 9.18 -34.75 34.46
C PRO A 11 8.42 -34.18 33.24
N ALA A 12 7.13 -34.51 33.16
CA ALA A 12 6.24 -34.08 32.09
C ALA A 12 5.96 -32.55 32.17
N PRO A 13 6.10 -31.79 31.07
CA PRO A 13 6.15 -30.32 31.08
C PRO A 13 4.83 -29.57 31.35
N GLY A 14 3.70 -30.26 31.56
CA GLY A 14 2.38 -29.64 31.67
C GLY A 14 1.85 -29.46 33.11
N ALA A 15 2.10 -30.43 33.99
CA ALA A 15 1.55 -30.42 35.35
C ALA A 15 2.23 -29.37 36.26
N THR A 16 3.53 -29.18 36.08
CA THR A 16 4.34 -28.27 36.91
C THR A 16 4.09 -26.79 36.61
N ALA A 17 3.73 -26.43 35.37
CA ALA A 17 3.50 -25.04 34.98
C ALA A 17 2.22 -24.47 35.61
N VAL A 18 1.15 -25.28 35.68
CA VAL A 18 -0.12 -24.87 36.30
C VAL A 18 0.01 -24.82 37.82
N GLU A 19 0.70 -25.78 38.44
CA GLU A 19 0.99 -25.77 39.88
C GLU A 19 1.88 -24.58 40.27
N TRP A 20 2.92 -24.29 39.48
CA TRP A 20 3.76 -23.11 39.68
C TRP A 20 2.96 -21.80 39.54
N LEU A 21 2.12 -21.69 38.51
CA LEU A 21 1.28 -20.51 38.28
C LEU A 21 0.30 -20.31 39.44
N THR A 22 -0.37 -21.37 39.88
CA THR A 22 -1.32 -21.30 40.99
C THR A 22 -0.64 -20.93 42.31
N GLN A 23 0.57 -21.44 42.57
CA GLN A 23 1.36 -21.07 43.74
C GLN A 23 1.82 -19.61 43.66
N TRP A 24 2.34 -19.18 42.51
CA TRP A 24 2.75 -17.79 42.28
C TRP A 24 1.59 -16.79 42.44
N VAL A 25 0.40 -17.12 41.92
CA VAL A 25 -0.81 -16.30 42.08
C VAL A 25 -1.23 -16.18 43.54
N LYS A 26 -1.13 -17.27 44.32
CA LYS A 26 -1.42 -17.27 45.76
C LYS A 26 -0.42 -16.41 46.53
N ASP A 27 0.86 -16.45 46.15
CA ASP A 27 1.93 -15.70 46.81
C ASP A 27 1.94 -14.21 46.39
N HIS A 28 1.48 -13.90 45.17
CA HIS A 28 1.52 -12.56 44.57
C HIS A 28 0.12 -12.00 44.26
N LYS A 29 -0.85 -12.16 45.17
CA LYS A 29 -2.26 -11.77 44.96
C LYS A 29 -2.47 -10.36 44.41
N ARG A 30 -1.68 -9.38 44.87
CA ARG A 30 -1.76 -7.98 44.37
C ARG A 30 -1.28 -7.88 42.92
N ALA A 31 -0.16 -8.51 42.56
CA ALA A 31 0.35 -8.52 41.19
C ALA A 31 -0.58 -9.28 40.24
N ALA A 32 -1.14 -10.42 40.68
CA ALA A 32 -2.14 -11.17 39.93
C ALA A 32 -3.41 -10.33 39.66
N ALA A 33 -3.86 -9.54 40.65
CA ALA A 33 -4.99 -8.62 40.46
C ALA A 33 -4.70 -7.52 39.43
N TYR A 34 -3.50 -6.92 39.45
CA TYR A 34 -3.11 -5.94 38.44
C TYR A 34 -3.03 -6.54 37.03
N ILE A 35 -2.45 -7.74 36.88
CA ILE A 35 -2.39 -8.43 35.59
C ILE A 35 -3.80 -8.73 35.08
N ALA A 36 -4.69 -9.24 35.94
CA ALA A 36 -6.07 -9.50 35.57
C ALA A 36 -6.81 -8.22 35.14
N ALA A 37 -6.60 -7.11 35.84
CA ALA A 37 -7.19 -5.82 35.48
C ALA A 37 -6.67 -5.31 34.12
N VAL A 38 -5.36 -5.40 33.87
CA VAL A 38 -4.76 -5.02 32.58
C VAL A 38 -5.28 -5.89 31.45
N LEU A 39 -5.41 -7.21 31.66
CA LEU A 39 -5.97 -8.13 30.67
C LEU A 39 -7.45 -7.84 30.39
N ALA A 40 -8.24 -7.51 31.41
CA ALA A 40 -9.64 -7.13 31.24
C ALA A 40 -9.79 -5.83 30.44
N ILE A 41 -8.96 -4.81 30.72
CA ILE A 41 -8.92 -3.56 29.96
C ILE A 41 -8.51 -3.83 28.51
N ALA A 42 -7.47 -4.63 28.28
CA ALA A 42 -7.03 -5.01 26.94
C ALA A 42 -8.13 -5.75 26.16
N ALA A 43 -8.84 -6.69 26.81
CA ALA A 43 -9.96 -7.40 26.21
C ALA A 43 -11.14 -6.47 25.88
N ALA A 44 -11.48 -5.52 26.77
CA ALA A 44 -12.52 -4.53 26.52
C ALA A 44 -12.16 -3.60 25.35
N LEU A 45 -10.90 -3.11 25.30
CA LEU A 45 -10.39 -2.32 24.17
C LEU A 45 -10.39 -3.13 22.87
N PHE A 46 -10.04 -4.42 22.91
CA PHE A 46 -10.06 -5.30 21.75
C PHE A 46 -11.47 -5.54 21.22
N VAL A 47 -12.44 -5.83 22.10
CA VAL A 47 -13.84 -6.01 21.73
C VAL A 47 -14.44 -4.70 21.21
N TRP A 48 -14.15 -3.57 21.85
CA TRP A 48 -14.55 -2.25 21.38
C TRP A 48 -13.98 -1.97 19.99
N ASN A 49 -12.69 -2.23 19.76
CA ASN A 49 -12.04 -2.06 18.45
C ASN A 49 -12.68 -2.95 17.37
N LEU A 50 -12.98 -4.23 17.69
CA LEU A 50 -13.64 -5.16 16.77
C LEU A 50 -15.08 -4.76 16.41
N LEU A 51 -15.85 -4.28 17.38
CA LEU A 51 -17.21 -3.82 17.13
C LEU A 51 -17.20 -2.47 16.39
N SER A 52 -16.35 -1.55 16.83
CA SER A 52 -16.19 -0.20 16.26
C SER A 52 -15.78 -0.26 14.79
N THR A 53 -14.79 -1.08 14.44
CA THR A 53 -14.35 -1.27 13.04
C THR A 53 -15.46 -1.79 12.14
N ARG A 54 -16.25 -2.79 12.58
CA ARG A 54 -17.38 -3.30 11.78
C ARG A 54 -18.49 -2.27 11.60
N THR A 55 -18.81 -1.50 12.63
CA THR A 55 -19.80 -0.42 12.51
C THR A 55 -19.27 0.72 11.62
N ALA A 56 -18.00 1.07 11.77
CA ALA A 56 -17.31 2.08 10.98
C ALA A 56 -17.27 1.69 9.50
N GLU A 57 -16.99 0.43 9.17
CA GLU A 57 -17.02 -0.08 7.79
C GLU A 57 -18.40 0.10 7.15
N ARG A 58 -19.48 -0.23 7.87
CA ARG A 58 -20.84 -0.08 7.33
C ARG A 58 -21.22 1.39 7.11
N SER A 59 -20.87 2.28 8.04
CA SER A 59 -21.12 3.72 7.88
C SER A 59 -20.27 4.31 6.77
N ALA A 60 -18.97 3.95 6.73
CA ALA A 60 -18.03 4.37 5.71
C ALA A 60 -18.48 3.92 4.32
N GLY A 61 -18.93 2.67 4.17
CA GLY A 61 -19.46 2.14 2.92
C GLY A 61 -20.66 2.94 2.41
N ARG A 62 -21.64 3.23 3.28
CA ARG A 62 -22.80 4.06 2.88
C ARG A 62 -22.40 5.46 2.43
N GLN A 63 -21.45 6.10 3.11
CA GLN A 63 -20.99 7.45 2.76
C GLN A 63 -20.09 7.45 1.53
N LEU A 64 -19.31 6.39 1.33
CA LEU A 64 -18.53 6.15 0.11
C LEU A 64 -19.46 6.06 -1.11
N GLU A 65 -20.60 5.35 -1.01
CA GLU A 65 -21.57 5.29 -2.11
C GLU A 65 -22.09 6.68 -2.49
N GLN A 66 -22.37 7.54 -1.52
CA GLN A 66 -22.77 8.92 -1.82
C GLN A 66 -21.67 9.68 -2.58
N GLY A 67 -20.40 9.48 -2.20
CA GLY A 67 -19.25 10.03 -2.91
C GLY A 67 -19.15 9.50 -4.35
N ARG A 68 -19.37 8.19 -4.56
CA ARG A 68 -19.38 7.57 -5.90
C ARG A 68 -20.51 8.11 -6.77
N LEU A 69 -21.71 8.30 -6.22
CA LEU A 69 -22.85 8.89 -6.95
C LEU A 69 -22.58 10.34 -7.34
N ALA A 70 -21.97 11.13 -6.45
CA ALA A 70 -21.53 12.49 -6.76
C ALA A 70 -20.47 12.50 -7.88
N LEU A 71 -19.52 11.56 -7.86
CA LEU A 71 -18.52 11.39 -8.91
C LEU A 71 -19.16 10.97 -10.24
N ALA A 72 -20.09 10.01 -10.22
CA ALA A 72 -20.80 9.53 -11.41
C ALA A 72 -21.63 10.64 -12.08
N SER A 73 -22.20 11.55 -11.29
CA SER A 73 -22.89 12.76 -11.78
C SER A 73 -21.93 13.89 -12.15
N ARG A 74 -20.61 13.66 -12.13
CA ARG A 74 -19.54 14.65 -12.38
C ARG A 74 -19.60 15.87 -11.46
N ASN A 75 -20.27 15.76 -10.32
CA ASN A 75 -20.27 16.78 -9.28
C ASN A 75 -19.00 16.63 -8.42
N TYR A 76 -17.86 17.05 -8.99
CA TYR A 76 -16.55 16.89 -8.38
C TYR A 76 -16.41 17.62 -7.03
N GLN A 77 -17.10 18.74 -6.84
CA GLN A 77 -17.10 19.50 -5.59
C GLN A 77 -17.77 18.70 -4.47
N LEU A 78 -18.95 18.16 -4.73
CA LEU A 78 -19.66 17.32 -3.76
C LEU A 78 -18.89 16.02 -3.51
N ALA A 79 -18.38 15.38 -4.57
CA ALA A 79 -17.59 14.16 -4.46
C ALA A 79 -16.35 14.39 -3.57
N ALA A 80 -15.59 15.47 -3.80
CA ALA A 80 -14.43 15.82 -2.99
C ALA A 80 -14.80 15.99 -1.51
N SER A 81 -15.89 16.71 -1.22
CA SER A 81 -16.35 16.94 0.16
C SER A 81 -16.72 15.64 0.86
N VAL A 82 -17.58 14.83 0.23
CA VAL A 82 -18.05 13.56 0.81
C VAL A 82 -16.89 12.59 0.98
N LEU A 83 -16.02 12.45 -0.02
CA LEU A 83 -14.88 11.53 0.06
C LEU A 83 -13.86 11.99 1.10
N SER A 84 -13.60 13.30 1.27
CA SER A 84 -12.73 13.80 2.36
C SER A 84 -13.26 13.36 3.72
N GLN A 85 -14.57 13.52 3.95
CA GLN A 85 -15.20 13.06 5.19
C GLN A 85 -15.07 11.55 5.39
N VAL A 86 -15.19 10.75 4.32
CA VAL A 86 -14.97 9.30 4.42
C VAL A 86 -13.53 8.99 4.85
N THR A 87 -12.55 9.67 4.26
CA THR A 87 -11.13 9.45 4.58
C THR A 87 -10.74 9.90 5.99
N GLU A 88 -11.31 11.01 6.46
CA GLU A 88 -11.00 11.61 7.76
C GLU A 88 -11.71 10.87 8.91
N ASN A 89 -12.99 10.54 8.74
CA ASN A 89 -13.83 10.00 9.82
C ASN A 89 -13.72 8.48 9.97
N TYR A 90 -13.30 7.77 8.92
CA TYR A 90 -13.24 6.30 8.92
C TYR A 90 -11.86 5.76 8.54
N ALA A 91 -10.80 6.49 8.87
CA ALA A 91 -9.42 6.04 8.65
C ALA A 91 -9.20 4.60 9.15
N GLY A 92 -8.53 3.79 8.34
CA GLY A 92 -8.30 2.37 8.62
C GLY A 92 -9.36 1.40 8.07
N THR A 93 -10.53 1.90 7.63
CA THR A 93 -11.52 1.07 6.92
C THR A 93 -11.16 0.87 5.46
N HIS A 94 -11.60 -0.23 4.86
CA HIS A 94 -11.48 -0.49 3.42
C HIS A 94 -12.19 0.60 2.61
N ALA A 95 -13.38 1.02 3.06
CA ALA A 95 -14.11 2.11 2.42
C ALA A 95 -13.34 3.45 2.44
N ALA A 96 -12.59 3.75 3.51
CA ALA A 96 -11.73 4.94 3.54
C ALA A 96 -10.51 4.83 2.61
N GLN A 97 -9.94 3.63 2.44
CA GLN A 97 -8.86 3.43 1.47
C GLN A 97 -9.34 3.69 0.05
N GLU A 98 -10.49 3.13 -0.32
CA GLU A 98 -11.11 3.43 -1.62
C GLU A 98 -11.51 4.90 -1.74
N GLY A 99 -12.09 5.48 -0.69
CA GLY A 99 -12.43 6.89 -0.62
C GLY A 99 -11.21 7.79 -0.87
N THR A 100 -10.03 7.37 -0.40
CA THR A 100 -8.76 8.10 -0.62
C THR A 100 -8.34 8.05 -2.08
N ILE A 101 -8.44 6.88 -2.72
CA ILE A 101 -8.18 6.71 -4.15
C ILE A 101 -9.11 7.63 -4.98
N LEU A 102 -10.42 7.58 -4.71
CA LEU A 102 -11.41 8.37 -5.43
C LEU A 102 -11.22 9.87 -5.18
N LEU A 103 -10.92 10.28 -3.95
CA LEU A 103 -10.65 11.66 -3.60
C LEU A 103 -9.44 12.19 -4.38
N ALA A 104 -8.37 11.39 -4.49
CA ALA A 104 -7.20 11.76 -5.26
C ALA A 104 -7.53 11.89 -6.75
N GLN A 105 -8.29 10.96 -7.34
CA GLN A 105 -8.75 11.06 -8.73
C GLN A 105 -9.60 12.32 -8.96
N VAL A 106 -10.53 12.63 -8.06
CA VAL A 106 -11.34 13.86 -8.10
C VAL A 106 -10.45 15.09 -8.06
N ARG A 107 -9.48 15.14 -7.14
CA ARG A 107 -8.53 16.27 -7.04
C ARG A 107 -7.73 16.44 -8.32
N LEU A 108 -7.25 15.34 -8.92
CA LEU A 108 -6.57 15.38 -10.21
C LEU A 108 -7.47 15.90 -11.33
N ALA A 109 -8.72 15.44 -11.40
CA ALA A 109 -9.70 15.91 -12.39
C ALA A 109 -10.04 17.41 -12.22
N GLN A 110 -9.96 17.94 -10.99
CA GLN A 110 -10.14 19.36 -10.69
C GLN A 110 -8.86 20.21 -10.88
N GLY A 111 -7.76 19.63 -11.37
CA GLY A 111 -6.47 20.31 -11.48
C GLY A 111 -5.77 20.58 -10.15
N GLN A 112 -6.28 20.01 -9.05
CA GLN A 112 -5.72 20.15 -7.70
C GLN A 112 -4.60 19.12 -7.46
N SER A 113 -3.66 19.01 -8.39
CA SER A 113 -2.63 17.98 -8.38
C SER A 113 -1.73 18.02 -7.14
N GLN A 114 -1.39 19.21 -6.63
CA GLN A 114 -0.62 19.31 -5.39
C GLN A 114 -1.37 18.72 -4.20
N ARG A 115 -2.69 18.96 -4.08
CA ARG A 115 -3.51 18.36 -3.02
C ARG A 115 -3.64 16.85 -3.17
N ALA A 116 -3.56 16.32 -4.39
CA ALA A 116 -3.51 14.88 -4.62
C ALA A 116 -2.16 14.31 -4.16
N VAL A 117 -1.05 14.98 -4.47
CA VAL A 117 0.29 14.62 -3.97
C VAL A 117 0.30 14.53 -2.45
N ASP A 118 -0.20 15.54 -1.74
CA ASP A 118 -0.14 15.61 -0.28
C ASP A 118 -0.85 14.42 0.40
N VAL A 119 -2.02 14.04 -0.13
CA VAL A 119 -2.79 12.89 0.37
C VAL A 119 -2.12 11.58 0.00
N LEU A 120 -1.76 11.39 -1.28
CA LEU A 120 -1.24 10.13 -1.79
C LEU A 120 0.15 9.80 -1.24
N LYS A 121 1.00 10.81 -1.01
CA LYS A 121 2.33 10.61 -0.41
C LYS A 121 2.26 9.97 0.97
N THR A 122 1.22 10.32 1.75
CA THR A 122 0.97 9.76 3.08
C THR A 122 0.24 8.42 2.98
N PHE A 123 -0.72 8.30 2.07
CA PHE A 123 -1.56 7.11 1.93
C PHE A 123 -0.87 5.91 1.28
N ALA A 124 -0.15 6.10 0.16
CA ALA A 124 0.38 5.00 -0.64
C ALA A 124 1.31 4.03 0.14
N PRO A 125 2.20 4.48 1.06
CA PRO A 125 3.03 3.58 1.85
C PRO A 125 2.26 2.67 2.82
N GLN A 126 1.08 3.10 3.26
CA GLN A 126 0.24 2.39 4.25
C GLN A 126 -0.99 1.71 3.62
N ALA A 127 -1.27 1.95 2.34
CA ALA A 127 -2.37 1.33 1.61
C ALA A 127 -2.29 -0.20 1.63
N SER A 128 -3.44 -0.87 1.66
CA SER A 128 -3.54 -2.32 1.54
C SER A 128 -2.95 -2.79 0.21
N ARG A 129 -2.66 -4.09 0.12
CA ARG A 129 -2.10 -4.70 -1.10
C ARG A 129 -2.93 -4.38 -2.35
N ASP A 130 -4.26 -4.30 -2.21
CA ASP A 130 -5.18 -4.09 -3.33
C ASP A 130 -5.14 -2.65 -3.86
N TYR A 131 -4.84 -1.66 -2.99
CA TYR A 131 -4.81 -0.24 -3.37
C TYR A 131 -3.41 0.31 -3.59
N ARG A 132 -2.36 -0.35 -3.08
CA ARG A 132 -0.99 0.19 -3.03
C ARG A 132 -0.44 0.54 -4.41
N ALA A 133 -0.58 -0.35 -5.39
CA ALA A 133 -0.11 -0.09 -6.74
C ALA A 133 -0.84 1.10 -7.37
N GLN A 134 -2.18 1.15 -7.23
CA GLN A 134 -3.00 2.24 -7.75
C GLN A 134 -2.68 3.58 -7.08
N ALA A 135 -2.48 3.60 -5.76
CA ALA A 135 -2.14 4.80 -5.00
C ALA A 135 -0.80 5.40 -5.47
N TYR A 136 0.21 4.55 -5.68
CA TYR A 136 1.50 4.98 -6.22
C TYR A 136 1.42 5.43 -7.68
N GLY A 137 0.61 4.78 -8.52
CA GLY A 137 0.37 5.22 -9.90
C GLY A 137 -0.28 6.60 -9.95
N LEU A 138 -1.31 6.84 -9.13
CA LEU A 138 -1.93 8.16 -9.01
C LEU A 138 -0.95 9.22 -8.47
N LEU A 139 -0.05 8.84 -7.56
CA LEU A 139 0.98 9.73 -7.04
C LEU A 139 1.97 10.11 -8.15
N GLY A 140 2.35 9.15 -9.00
CA GLY A 140 3.14 9.39 -10.20
C GLY A 140 2.50 10.42 -11.12
N GLY A 141 1.23 10.21 -11.48
CA GLY A 141 0.49 11.16 -12.32
C GLY A 141 0.32 12.54 -11.67
N ALA A 142 0.14 12.60 -10.35
CA ALA A 142 0.09 13.86 -9.62
C ALA A 142 1.43 14.62 -9.66
N TYR A 143 2.56 13.90 -9.60
CA TYR A 143 3.89 14.47 -9.78
C TYR A 143 4.16 14.93 -11.21
N GLU A 144 3.70 14.20 -12.23
CA GLU A 144 3.79 14.66 -13.63
C GLU A 144 3.03 15.98 -13.83
N ASN A 145 1.79 16.06 -13.32
CA ASN A 145 0.98 17.28 -13.39
C ASN A 145 1.56 18.47 -12.63
N THR A 146 2.49 18.23 -11.69
CA THR A 146 3.19 19.28 -10.94
C THR A 146 4.62 19.49 -11.42
N SER A 147 4.96 19.00 -12.62
CA SER A 147 6.28 19.15 -13.26
C SER A 147 7.43 18.56 -12.44
N ARG A 148 7.18 17.43 -11.77
CA ARG A 148 8.15 16.70 -10.94
C ARG A 148 8.45 15.30 -11.52
N PRO A 149 9.08 15.21 -12.71
CA PRO A 149 9.20 13.95 -13.43
C PRO A 149 10.06 12.89 -12.72
N ARG A 150 11.06 13.30 -11.92
CA ARG A 150 11.87 12.35 -11.12
C ARG A 150 11.05 11.71 -10.01
N ASP A 151 10.29 12.52 -9.26
CA ASP A 151 9.40 12.00 -8.23
C ASP A 151 8.29 11.13 -8.83
N ALA A 152 7.80 11.48 -10.02
CA ALA A 152 6.84 10.67 -10.76
C ALA A 152 7.42 9.29 -11.08
N ALA A 153 8.65 9.23 -11.61
CA ALA A 153 9.31 7.98 -11.93
C ALA A 153 9.49 7.10 -10.69
N ASP A 154 9.91 7.67 -9.55
CA ASP A 154 10.04 6.93 -8.29
C ASP A 154 8.69 6.41 -7.77
N ALA A 155 7.62 7.20 -7.90
CA ALA A 155 6.28 6.77 -7.53
C ALA A 155 5.77 5.64 -8.44
N TYR A 156 5.93 5.75 -9.75
CA TYR A 156 5.57 4.69 -10.70
C TYR A 156 6.39 3.41 -10.48
N GLN A 157 7.66 3.52 -10.06
CA GLN A 157 8.48 2.35 -9.74
C GLN A 157 7.88 1.60 -8.54
N ARG A 158 7.46 2.32 -7.50
CA ARG A 158 6.77 1.72 -6.36
C ARG A 158 5.40 1.14 -6.74
N ALA A 159 4.73 1.70 -7.75
CA ALA A 159 3.51 1.11 -8.31
C ALA A 159 3.81 -0.23 -8.99
N ALA A 160 4.88 -0.30 -9.79
CA ALA A 160 5.34 -1.53 -10.44
C ALA A 160 5.72 -2.62 -9.43
N ASP A 161 6.43 -2.24 -8.36
CA ASP A 161 6.86 -3.16 -7.30
C ASP A 161 5.68 -3.70 -6.49
N ALA A 162 4.62 -2.91 -6.33
CA ALA A 162 3.40 -3.29 -5.62
C ALA A 162 2.35 -3.99 -6.52
N ALA A 163 2.57 -4.01 -7.83
CA ALA A 163 1.59 -4.51 -8.78
C ALA A 163 1.33 -6.02 -8.60
N PRO A 164 0.07 -6.46 -8.38
CA PRO A 164 -0.23 -7.87 -8.15
C PRO A 164 -0.22 -8.70 -9.45
N TYR A 165 -0.25 -8.03 -10.61
CA TYR A 165 -0.35 -8.70 -11.91
C TYR A 165 0.75 -8.24 -12.87
N PRO A 166 1.30 -9.17 -13.68
CA PRO A 166 2.32 -8.89 -14.69
C PRO A 166 1.98 -7.70 -15.62
N PHE A 167 0.74 -7.63 -16.11
CA PHE A 167 0.34 -6.54 -17.01
C PHE A 167 0.33 -5.16 -16.34
N LEU A 168 -0.07 -5.07 -15.06
CA LEU A 168 -0.05 -3.81 -14.29
C LEU A 168 1.39 -3.38 -13.97
N ARG A 169 2.25 -4.35 -13.68
CA ARG A 169 3.69 -4.12 -13.48
C ARG A 169 4.31 -3.55 -14.75
N ALA A 170 4.05 -4.16 -15.91
CA ALA A 170 4.53 -3.69 -17.20
C ALA A 170 4.00 -2.27 -17.53
N GLN A 171 2.72 -2.01 -17.29
CA GLN A 171 2.15 -0.66 -17.47
C GLN A 171 2.87 0.38 -16.60
N SER A 172 3.05 0.08 -15.32
CA SER A 172 3.74 0.99 -14.38
C SER A 172 5.21 1.20 -14.77
N LEU A 173 5.92 0.17 -15.21
CA LEU A 173 7.29 0.29 -15.73
C LEU A 173 7.35 1.14 -17.01
N SER A 174 6.34 1.07 -17.87
CA SER A 174 6.24 1.97 -19.02
C SER A 174 6.09 3.42 -18.58
N ASP A 175 5.33 3.67 -17.51
CA ASP A 175 5.19 5.00 -16.90
C ASP A 175 6.52 5.47 -16.27
N VAL A 176 7.27 4.60 -15.58
CA VAL A 176 8.63 4.87 -15.11
C VAL A 176 9.53 5.31 -16.24
N GLY A 177 9.52 4.58 -17.36
CA GLY A 177 10.31 4.92 -18.55
C GLY A 177 9.99 6.30 -19.09
N ARG A 178 8.69 6.62 -19.26
CA ARG A 178 8.26 7.93 -19.75
C ARG A 178 8.63 9.07 -18.78
N ALA A 179 8.46 8.85 -17.48
CA ALA A 179 8.78 9.85 -16.47
C ALA A 179 10.29 10.12 -16.39
N TRP A 180 11.15 9.09 -16.53
CA TRP A 180 12.60 9.31 -16.61
C TRP A 180 13.04 10.04 -17.88
N LEU A 181 12.37 9.81 -19.03
CA LEU A 181 12.60 10.61 -20.23
C LEU A 181 12.23 12.07 -20.02
N ALA A 182 11.08 12.34 -19.41
CA ALA A 182 10.67 13.70 -19.05
C ALA A 182 11.65 14.36 -18.06
N ALA A 183 12.33 13.56 -17.23
CA ALA A 183 13.40 14.02 -16.34
C ALA A 183 14.78 14.18 -17.02
N GLY A 184 14.90 13.84 -18.31
CA GLY A 184 16.14 13.89 -19.08
C GLY A 184 17.11 12.73 -18.83
N ASP A 185 16.69 11.68 -18.12
CA ASP A 185 17.53 10.52 -17.79
C ASP A 185 17.19 9.33 -18.70
N THR A 186 17.68 9.39 -19.94
CA THR A 186 17.46 8.35 -20.96
C THR A 186 18.00 6.98 -20.53
N ALA A 187 19.07 6.95 -19.73
CA ALA A 187 19.65 5.69 -19.26
C ALA A 187 18.69 4.94 -18.33
N LYS A 188 18.11 5.64 -17.35
CA LYS A 188 17.08 5.05 -16.47
C LYS A 188 15.80 4.70 -17.21
N ALA A 189 15.41 5.51 -18.20
CA ALA A 189 14.27 5.17 -19.05
C ALA A 189 14.48 3.85 -19.80
N ILE A 190 15.65 3.66 -20.43
CA ILE A 190 16.02 2.42 -21.11
C ILE A 190 16.01 1.24 -20.13
N ALA A 191 16.54 1.40 -18.91
CA ALA A 191 16.55 0.34 -17.91
C ALA A 191 15.13 -0.13 -17.52
N ALA A 192 14.18 0.81 -17.40
CA ALA A 192 12.78 0.48 -17.13
C ALA A 192 12.17 -0.36 -18.28
N TYR A 193 12.37 0.06 -19.53
CA TYR A 193 11.89 -0.69 -20.69
C TYR A 193 12.59 -2.06 -20.85
N GLN A 194 13.88 -2.16 -20.52
CA GLN A 194 14.60 -3.43 -20.54
C GLN A 194 13.99 -4.43 -19.55
N THR A 195 13.57 -3.96 -18.37
CA THR A 195 12.90 -4.81 -17.37
C THR A 195 11.62 -5.42 -17.95
N ILE A 196 10.81 -4.62 -18.66
CA ILE A 196 9.59 -5.12 -19.34
C ILE A 196 9.94 -6.16 -20.40
N ALA A 197 10.93 -5.86 -21.24
CA ALA A 197 11.32 -6.72 -22.35
C ALA A 197 11.89 -8.07 -21.90
N GLN A 198 12.53 -8.12 -20.72
CA GLN A 198 13.13 -9.33 -20.15
C GLN A 198 12.12 -10.18 -19.38
N GLN A 199 11.20 -9.56 -18.63
CA GLN A 199 10.29 -10.30 -17.75
C GLN A 199 9.13 -10.98 -18.49
N LEU A 200 8.85 -10.59 -19.75
CA LEU A 200 7.82 -11.21 -20.62
C LEU A 200 6.41 -11.29 -19.99
N ASP A 201 6.18 -10.45 -18.98
CA ASP A 201 4.93 -10.28 -18.23
C ASP A 201 3.72 -9.93 -19.13
N SER A 202 3.99 -9.42 -20.32
CA SER A 202 3.03 -9.25 -21.43
C SER A 202 3.78 -9.18 -22.76
N THR A 203 3.39 -10.03 -23.73
CA THR A 203 4.01 -10.07 -25.06
C THR A 203 3.90 -8.72 -25.78
N SER A 204 2.75 -8.05 -25.69
CA SER A 204 2.56 -6.74 -26.33
C SER A 204 3.42 -5.65 -25.67
N ALA A 205 3.47 -5.62 -24.33
CA ALA A 205 4.29 -4.66 -23.60
C ALA A 205 5.79 -4.88 -23.85
N ALA A 206 6.24 -6.14 -23.97
CA ALA A 206 7.61 -6.47 -24.28
C ALA A 206 8.01 -6.03 -25.71
N VAL A 207 7.10 -6.15 -26.69
CA VAL A 207 7.33 -5.65 -28.05
C VAL A 207 7.42 -4.12 -28.05
N GLU A 208 6.47 -3.43 -27.42
CA GLU A 208 6.51 -1.97 -27.32
C GLU A 208 7.79 -1.47 -26.62
N ALA A 209 8.19 -2.11 -25.51
CA ALA A 209 9.41 -1.77 -24.80
C ALA A 209 10.66 -1.92 -25.68
N LYS A 210 10.76 -2.98 -26.48
CA LYS A 210 11.86 -3.16 -27.44
C LYS A 210 11.88 -2.05 -28.50
N VAL A 211 10.71 -1.61 -28.98
CA VAL A 211 10.62 -0.47 -29.91
C VAL A 211 11.13 0.80 -29.24
N ARG A 212 10.68 1.11 -28.02
CA ARG A 212 11.16 2.29 -27.25
C ARG A 212 12.66 2.27 -27.02
N ILE A 213 13.24 1.13 -26.65
CA ILE A 213 14.70 1.00 -26.51
C ILE A 213 15.40 1.32 -27.82
N GLY A 214 14.90 0.80 -28.95
CA GLY A 214 15.45 1.07 -30.29
C GLY A 214 15.39 2.56 -30.67
N GLU A 215 14.28 3.24 -30.39
CA GLU A 215 14.11 4.68 -30.62
C GLU A 215 15.11 5.51 -29.81
N LEU A 216 15.22 5.22 -28.51
CA LEU A 216 16.05 5.96 -27.58
C LEU A 216 17.56 5.76 -27.83
N THR A 217 17.96 4.56 -28.23
CA THR A 217 19.37 4.25 -28.54
C THR A 217 19.80 4.85 -29.88
N LYS A 218 18.95 4.81 -30.92
CA LYS A 218 19.22 5.50 -32.20
C LYS A 218 19.30 7.01 -32.03
N GLY A 219 18.38 7.61 -31.26
CA GLY A 219 18.41 9.05 -30.95
C GLY A 219 19.69 9.48 -30.24
N ALA A 220 20.19 8.67 -29.29
CA ALA A 220 21.45 8.92 -28.61
C ALA A 220 22.66 8.90 -29.57
N THR A 221 22.68 7.99 -30.55
CA THR A 221 23.76 7.93 -31.55
C THR A 221 23.73 9.09 -32.56
N ALA A 222 22.54 9.60 -32.92
CA ALA A 222 22.40 10.71 -33.86
C ALA A 222 22.77 12.08 -33.26
N GLY A 223 22.56 12.27 -31.94
CA GLY A 223 22.93 13.50 -31.23
C GLY A 223 24.43 13.64 -30.90
N ALA A 224 25.19 12.55 -31.00
CA ALA A 224 26.63 12.50 -30.70
C ALA A 224 27.54 12.69 -31.93
N ALA A 225 26.96 12.82 -33.14
CA ALA A 225 27.73 13.15 -34.33
C ALA A 225 28.17 14.63 -34.29
N PRO A 226 29.48 14.96 -34.42
CA PRO A 226 29.92 16.34 -34.46
C PRO A 226 29.33 17.04 -35.69
N ARG A 227 28.73 18.22 -35.47
CA ARG A 227 28.35 19.14 -36.57
C ARG A 227 29.58 19.84 -37.11
#